data_AF-A0A966YI38-F1
#
_entry.id   AF-A0A966YI38-F1
#
_cell.length_a   1.000
_cell.length_b   1.000
_cell.length_c   1.000
_cell.angle_alpha   90.00
_cell.angle_beta   90.00
_cell.angle_gamma   90.00
#
_symmetry.space_group_name_H-M   'P 1'
#
loop_
_entity.id
_entity.type
_entity.pdbx_description
1 polymer ?
#
loop_
_entity_poly.entity_id
_entity_poly.type
_entity_poly.pdbx_seq_one_letter_code
_entity_poly.pdbx_strand_id
1 'polypeptide(L)' 'MVRPWSAGDPSRGRRPVTLATEEPLAIELDGTRVATTMRTPGHDFELAVGFCHNEGLLADQPVVEVKYCANGSAAAS' A
#
# COMPACT_ATOMS: atom_id res chain seq x y z
N MET A 1 -14.63 -11.47 -26.42
CA MET A 1 -13.74 -11.22 -27.57
C MET A 1 -12.50 -10.51 -27.04
N VAL A 2 -11.39 -11.23 -26.85
CA VAL A 2 -10.11 -10.63 -26.42
C VAL A 2 -9.32 -10.33 -27.68
N ARG A 3 -8.88 -9.08 -27.85
CA ARG A 3 -7.97 -8.70 -28.93
C ARG A 3 -6.54 -8.76 -28.39
N PRO A 4 -5.58 -9.32 -29.15
CA PRO A 4 -4.18 -9.25 -28.76
C PRO A 4 -3.73 -7.79 -28.75
N TRP A 5 -2.95 -7.44 -27.74
CA TRP A 5 -2.25 -6.17 -27.72
C TRP A 5 -1.21 -6.17 -28.85
N SER A 6 -1.17 -5.10 -29.65
CA SER A 6 -0.08 -4.84 -30.58
C SER A 6 0.78 -3.73 -30.01
N ALA A 7 2.04 -4.03 -29.72
CA ALA A 7 3.02 -2.99 -29.45
C ALA A 7 3.11 -2.07 -30.68
N GLY A 8 3.03 -0.76 -30.47
CA GLY A 8 3.19 0.21 -31.55
C GLY A 8 4.59 0.13 -32.18
N ASP A 9 4.77 0.78 -33.32
CA ASP A 9 6.03 0.80 -34.07
C ASP A 9 7.23 1.13 -33.15
N PRO A 10 8.22 0.22 -33.02
CA PRO A 10 9.40 0.41 -32.19
C PRO A 10 10.31 1.56 -32.66
N SER A 11 10.08 2.10 -33.87
CA SER A 11 10.78 3.29 -34.39
C SER A 11 10.38 4.60 -33.70
N ARG A 12 9.26 4.63 -32.96
CA ARG A 12 8.94 5.72 -32.04
C ARG A 12 9.92 5.69 -30.87
N GLY A 13 10.89 6.61 -30.88
CA GLY A 13 11.97 6.70 -29.90
C GLY A 13 11.51 6.53 -28.44
N ARG A 14 12.39 5.95 -27.61
CA ARG A 14 12.13 5.70 -26.18
C ARG A 14 11.87 7.02 -25.46
N ARG A 15 10.61 7.27 -25.11
CA ARG A 15 10.23 8.40 -24.26
C ARG A 15 10.28 7.95 -22.80
N PRO A 16 11.02 8.64 -21.92
CA PRO A 16 10.98 8.34 -20.50
C PRO A 16 9.56 8.56 -19.97
N VAL A 17 9.10 7.62 -19.17
CA VAL A 17 7.82 7.66 -18.46
C VAL A 17 8.11 7.43 -16.98
N THR A 18 7.44 8.19 -16.13
CA THR A 18 7.49 7.97 -14.68
C THR A 18 6.44 6.93 -14.32
N LEU A 19 6.86 5.90 -13.62
CA LEU A 19 5.97 4.87 -13.09
C LEU A 19 5.69 5.16 -11.62
N ALA A 20 4.49 4.82 -11.16
CA ALA A 20 4.20 4.80 -9.74
C ALA A 20 4.99 3.67 -9.06
N THR A 21 5.48 3.94 -7.86
CA THR A 21 6.10 2.92 -7.00
C THR A 21 5.06 2.42 -6.01
N GLU A 22 5.10 1.12 -5.72
CA GLU A 22 4.36 0.52 -4.62
C GLU A 22 5.33 -0.09 -3.60
N GLU A 23 4.99 0.03 -2.32
CA GLU A 23 5.75 -0.53 -1.22
C GLU A 23 4.80 -1.26 -0.26
N PRO A 24 5.27 -2.33 0.41
CA PRO A 24 4.46 -3.00 1.41
C PRO A 24 4.29 -2.12 2.65
N LEU A 25 3.07 -2.08 3.19
CA LEU A 25 2.76 -1.53 4.51
C LEU A 25 2.15 -2.63 5.38
N ALA A 26 2.76 -2.85 6.54
CA ALA A 26 2.22 -3.66 7.61
C ALA A 26 1.34 -2.81 8.53
N ILE A 27 0.13 -3.28 8.81
CA ILE A 27 -0.80 -2.63 9.75
C ILE A 27 -0.89 -3.50 11.00
N GLU A 28 -0.68 -2.87 12.15
CA GLU A 28 -0.70 -3.53 13.46
C GLU A 28 -1.68 -2.80 14.39
N LEU A 29 -2.50 -3.57 15.10
CA LEU A 29 -3.38 -3.09 16.18
C LEU A 29 -2.88 -3.65 17.49
N ASP A 30 -2.54 -2.76 18.44
CA ASP A 30 -1.98 -3.13 19.75
C ASP A 30 -0.81 -4.14 19.65
N GLY A 31 0.06 -3.95 18.65
CA GLY A 31 1.22 -4.81 18.38
C GLY A 31 0.91 -6.12 17.64
N THR A 32 -0.34 -6.36 17.26
CA THR A 32 -0.75 -7.53 16.48
C THR A 32 -0.92 -7.16 15.02
N ARG A 33 -0.16 -7.81 14.14
CA ARG A 33 -0.30 -7.66 12.68
C ARG A 33 -1.68 -8.13 12.22
N VAL A 34 -2.46 -7.23 11.65
CA VAL A 34 -3.79 -7.54 11.11
C VAL A 34 -3.81 -7.63 9.58
N ALA A 35 -2.89 -6.93 8.91
CA ALA A 35 -2.79 -6.95 7.45
C ALA A 35 -1.39 -6.59 6.94
N THR A 36 -1.15 -6.92 5.68
CA THR A 36 -0.08 -6.36 4.86
C THR A 36 -0.66 -6.03 3.50
N THR A 37 -0.44 -4.79 3.04
CA THR A 37 -1.00 -4.29 1.78
C THR A 37 0.07 -3.55 0.98
N MET A 38 -0.11 -3.49 -0.34
CA MET A 38 0.71 -2.65 -1.20
C MET A 38 0.13 -1.24 -1.21
N ARG A 39 0.99 -0.22 -1.09
CA ARG A 39 0.59 1.18 -1.17
C ARG A 39 1.55 1.98 -2.03
N THR A 40 1.06 3.05 -2.64
CA THR A 40 1.95 4.13 -3.05
C THR A 40 2.41 4.91 -1.81
N PRO A 41 3.70 5.24 -1.66
CA PRO A 41 4.17 5.90 -0.45
C PRO A 41 3.55 7.29 -0.19
N GLY A 42 3.28 7.61 1.09
CA GLY A 42 2.83 8.94 1.53
C GLY A 42 1.89 8.93 2.75
N HIS A 43 0.69 8.39 2.60
CA HIS A 43 -0.44 8.57 3.53
C HIS A 43 -0.68 7.34 4.43
N ASP A 44 0.32 6.93 5.20
CA ASP A 44 0.27 5.65 5.94
C ASP A 44 -0.71 5.62 7.08
N PHE A 45 -0.80 6.72 7.82
CA PHE A 45 -1.68 6.78 8.98
C PHE A 45 -3.14 6.81 8.54
N GLU A 46 -3.46 7.60 7.51
CA GLU A 46 -4.80 7.65 6.93
C GLU A 46 -5.18 6.30 6.31
N LEU A 47 -4.26 5.65 5.60
CA LEU A 47 -4.50 4.33 5.03
C LEU A 47 -4.72 3.28 6.12
N ALA A 48 -3.89 3.25 7.16
CA ALA A 48 -4.02 2.30 8.25
C ALA A 48 -5.34 2.46 9.01
N VAL A 49 -5.72 3.70 9.36
CA VAL A 49 -6.99 4.01 10.02
C VAL A 49 -8.17 3.65 9.13
N GLY A 50 -8.14 4.07 7.86
CA GLY A 50 -9.18 3.78 6.88
C GLY A 50 -9.36 2.28 6.65
N PHE A 51 -8.26 1.52 6.58
CA PHE A 51 -8.27 0.06 6.48
C PHE A 51 -8.97 -0.57 7.68
N CYS A 52 -8.59 -0.20 8.90
CA CYS A 52 -9.18 -0.75 10.13
C CYS A 52 -10.68 -0.44 10.24
N HIS A 53 -11.13 0.75 9.80
CA HIS A 53 -12.55 1.06 9.71
C HIS A 53 -13.28 0.23 8.66
N ASN A 54 -12.72 0.11 7.46
CA ASN A 54 -13.33 -0.64 6.35
C ASN A 54 -13.50 -2.14 6.69
N GLU A 55 -12.49 -2.72 7.34
CA GLU A 55 -12.51 -4.12 7.74
C GLU A 55 -13.26 -4.37 9.07
N GLY A 56 -13.78 -3.33 9.72
CA GLY A 56 -14.54 -3.45 10.97
C GLY A 56 -13.69 -3.86 12.18
N LEU A 57 -12.38 -3.63 12.14
CA LEU A 57 -11.45 -4.10 13.19
C LEU A 57 -11.53 -3.31 14.50
N LEU A 58 -12.16 -2.13 14.47
CA LEU A 58 -12.19 -1.22 15.62
C LEU A 58 -13.40 -1.39 16.53
N ALA A 59 -14.42 -2.18 16.14
CA ALA A 59 -15.65 -2.36 16.91
C ALA A 59 -16.26 -1.03 17.43
N ASP A 60 -16.29 -0.02 16.55
CA ASP A 60 -16.73 1.36 16.81
C ASP A 60 -15.92 2.15 17.87
N GLN A 61 -14.78 1.62 18.33
CA GLN A 61 -13.87 2.35 19.21
C GLN A 61 -13.09 3.42 18.44
N PRO A 62 -12.85 4.59 19.05
CA PRO A 62 -12.05 5.64 18.43
C PRO A 62 -10.57 5.26 18.41
N VAL A 63 -9.88 5.66 17.34
CA VAL A 63 -8.41 5.57 17.27
C VAL A 63 -7.80 6.67 18.15
N VAL A 64 -6.97 6.27 19.11
CA VAL A 64 -6.37 7.19 20.09
C VAL A 64 -4.95 7.63 19.71
N GLU A 65 -4.19 6.74 19.09
CA GLU A 65 -2.81 6.98 18.64
C GLU A 65 -2.53 6.17 17.37
N VAL A 66 -1.74 6.74 16.45
CA VAL A 66 -1.15 6.02 15.32
C VAL A 66 0.33 6.39 15.27
N LYS A 67 1.21 5.39 15.15
CA LYS A 67 2.66 5.58 15.07
C LYS A 67 3.29 4.51 14.20
N TYR A 68 4.45 4.82 13.65
CA TYR A 68 5.28 3.78 13.05
C TYR A 68 5.82 2.86 14.14
N CYS A 69 5.78 1.55 13.88
CA CYS A 69 6.43 0.57 14.73
C CYS A 69 7.94 0.84 14.72
N ALA A 70 8.57 0.91 15.89
CA ALA A 70 9.98 1.28 16.06
C ALA A 70 10.99 0.26 15.47
N ASN A 71 10.52 -0.78 14.79
CA ASN A 71 11.26 -1.99 14.45
C ASN A 71 10.87 -2.61 13.09
N GLY A 72 10.18 -1.89 12.21
CA GLY A 72 9.78 -2.40 10.89
C GLY A 72 10.78 -2.10 9.76
N SER A 73 11.95 -2.74 9.74
CA SER A 73 12.75 -2.77 8.50
C SER A 73 11.98 -3.57 7.44
N ALA A 74 11.76 -3.01 6.25
CA ALA A 74 11.07 -3.67 5.12
C ALA A 74 11.80 -4.92 4.56
N ALA A 75 12.87 -5.39 5.22
CA ALA A 75 13.69 -6.52 4.83
C ALA A 75 13.66 -7.60 5.93
N ALA A 76 12.61 -8.41 5.95
CA ALA A 76 12.59 -9.70 6.61
C ALA A 76 11.53 -10.60 5.98
N SER A 77 11.89 -11.25 4.87
CA SER A 77 11.51 -12.61 4.46
C SER A 77 12.34 -13.00 3.25
#